data_AF-A0A8J5YHI4-F1
#
_entry.id   AF-A0A8J5YHI4-F1
#
_cell.length_a   1.000
_cell.length_b   1.000
_cell.length_c   1.000
_cell.angle_alpha   90.00
_cell.angle_beta   90.00
_cell.angle_gamma   90.00
#
_symmetry.space_group_name_H-M   'P 1'
#
loop_
_entity.id
_entity.type
_entity.pdbx_description
1 polymer ?
#
loop_
_entity_poly.entity_id
_entity_poly.type
_entity_poly.pdbx_seq_one_letter_code
_entity_poly.pdbx_strand_id
1 'polypeptide(L)'
;MASTACFLHHHALTSAPRSSSTPPSTSQRQVAIVKSNQLLPCTSQKQAVQQNNDDSGSNAVISRRLALTLLIGTAAVGSKVSPADAAYGEAANVFGKPKTNTEFIPYNGEGFKLSIPSKWNPSKEVEYPGQVLRYEDNFDSTTNVAVMVTPTDKKSITDFGSPENFLSKVDYLLGKQAYSGLTDAEGGFDSNAVATANILETSTPVIGGKQYYFLSVLTRTADGDEGGKHQLITATVNNGKLYICKAQAGDKRWFKGARKFVESAANSFSVA
;
A
#
# COMPACT_ATOMS: atom_id res chain seq x y z
N MET A 1 68.82 17.02 -22.66
CA MET A 1 69.33 18.29 -22.07
C MET A 1 68.38 19.43 -22.43
N ALA A 2 68.45 20.54 -21.69
CA ALA A 2 67.73 21.81 -21.90
C ALA A 2 66.20 21.80 -21.64
N SER A 3 65.84 22.29 -20.45
CA SER A 3 64.53 22.89 -20.14
C SER A 3 64.41 24.30 -20.75
N THR A 4 63.17 24.80 -20.86
CA THR A 4 62.67 26.20 -20.70
C THR A 4 61.41 26.39 -21.58
N ALA A 5 60.43 27.26 -21.28
CA ALA A 5 60.02 27.92 -20.04
C ALA A 5 58.52 28.32 -20.17
N CYS A 6 57.92 28.81 -19.09
CA CYS A 6 56.49 29.14 -18.98
C CYS A 6 56.05 30.35 -19.82
N PHE A 7 54.77 30.38 -20.19
CA PHE A 7 54.00 31.64 -20.27
C PHE A 7 52.60 31.45 -19.68
N LEU A 8 52.32 32.23 -18.62
CA LEU A 8 50.98 32.52 -18.13
C LEU A 8 50.39 33.67 -18.95
N HIS A 9 49.11 33.62 -19.28
CA HIS A 9 48.32 34.83 -19.57
C HIS A 9 46.91 34.69 -18.98
N HIS A 10 46.64 35.48 -17.94
CA HIS A 10 45.27 35.75 -17.49
C HIS A 10 44.64 36.80 -18.40
N HIS A 11 43.41 36.58 -18.82
CA HIS A 11 42.53 37.66 -19.27
C HIS A 11 41.21 37.59 -18.51
N ALA A 12 41.12 38.39 -17.45
CA ALA A 12 39.84 38.83 -16.90
C ALA A 12 39.45 40.12 -17.60
N LEU A 13 38.20 40.22 -18.08
CA LEU A 13 37.60 41.49 -18.49
C LEU A 13 36.19 41.62 -17.91
N THR A 14 36.04 42.64 -17.08
CA THR A 14 34.81 43.05 -16.42
C THR A 14 34.18 44.23 -17.17
N SER A 15 32.87 44.19 -17.42
CA SER A 15 32.09 45.41 -17.69
C SER A 15 30.65 45.28 -17.19
N ALA A 16 30.12 46.36 -16.65
CA ALA A 16 29.01 46.41 -15.69
C ALA A 16 27.59 46.43 -16.34
N PRO A 17 26.50 46.23 -15.58
CA PRO A 17 25.15 46.07 -16.12
C PRO A 17 24.46 47.40 -16.43
N ARG A 18 23.46 47.37 -17.33
CA ARG A 18 22.58 48.52 -17.62
C ARG A 18 21.37 48.56 -16.67
N SER A 19 21.01 49.77 -16.28
CA SER A 19 20.01 50.11 -15.28
C SER A 19 18.56 49.98 -15.77
N SER A 20 17.66 49.60 -14.87
CA SER A 20 16.24 49.94 -14.92
C SER A 20 15.81 50.57 -13.58
N SER A 21 15.13 51.71 -13.65
CA SER A 21 14.81 52.55 -12.50
C SER A 21 13.50 52.18 -11.80
N THR A 22 13.52 52.25 -10.47
CA THR A 22 12.39 52.04 -9.53
C THR A 22 11.42 53.24 -9.50
N PRO A 23 10.23 53.15 -8.85
CA PRO A 23 10.17 53.28 -7.38
C PRO A 23 9.21 52.28 -6.68
N PRO A 24 9.49 51.87 -5.42
CA PRO A 24 8.54 51.16 -4.56
C PRO A 24 7.68 52.13 -3.75
N SER A 25 6.39 51.81 -3.54
CA SER A 25 5.52 52.52 -2.60
C SER A 25 5.39 51.75 -1.27
N THR A 26 5.99 52.29 -0.22
CA THR A 26 5.77 51.85 1.17
C THR A 26 4.63 52.67 1.78
N SER A 27 3.66 52.02 2.40
CA SER A 27 2.81 52.67 3.41
C SER A 27 2.63 51.74 4.61
N GLN A 28 2.88 52.30 5.79
CA GLN A 28 2.93 51.59 7.05
C GLN A 28 1.53 51.56 7.68
N ARG A 29 1.13 50.42 8.24
CA ARG A 29 0.37 50.45 9.50
C ARG A 29 0.62 49.22 10.36
N GLN A 30 1.45 49.41 11.37
CA GLN A 30 1.52 48.51 12.52
C GLN A 30 0.23 48.64 13.33
N VAL A 31 -0.36 47.52 13.74
CA VAL A 31 -1.10 47.42 15.00
C VAL A 31 -0.72 46.09 15.63
N ALA A 32 0.03 46.13 16.73
CA ALA A 32 0.32 44.96 17.55
C ALA A 32 -0.69 44.89 18.69
N ILE A 33 -1.34 43.74 18.90
CA ILE A 33 -2.07 43.44 20.14
C ILE A 33 -1.64 42.07 20.66
N VAL A 34 -0.64 42.12 21.54
CA VAL A 34 -0.55 41.45 22.85
C VAL A 34 -1.12 40.02 22.97
N LYS A 35 -0.22 39.08 23.30
CA LYS A 35 -0.55 37.75 23.88
C LYS A 35 -1.45 37.88 25.11
N SER A 36 -2.42 36.97 25.24
CA SER A 36 -2.93 36.56 26.56
C SER A 36 -2.83 35.04 26.72
N ASN A 37 -1.91 34.60 27.58
CA ASN A 37 -1.96 33.26 28.17
C ASN A 37 -2.91 33.33 29.36
N GLN A 38 -4.08 32.71 29.29
CA GLN A 38 -4.82 32.32 30.50
C GLN A 38 -5.32 30.88 30.38
N LEU A 39 -4.62 30.00 31.11
CA LEU A 39 -5.12 28.70 31.51
C LEU A 39 -6.26 28.92 32.53
N LEU A 40 -7.42 28.34 32.29
CA LEU A 40 -8.51 28.27 33.29
C LEU A 40 -8.86 26.79 33.54
N PRO A 41 -8.55 26.24 34.73
CA PRO A 41 -8.91 24.87 35.09
C PRO A 41 -10.36 24.81 35.55
N CYS A 42 -11.16 23.91 34.95
CA CYS A 42 -12.51 23.61 35.44
C CYS A 42 -12.48 22.57 36.57
N THR A 43 -12.28 23.03 37.80
CA THR A 43 -12.39 22.17 38.99
C THR A 43 -13.86 21.96 39.39
N SER A 44 -14.25 20.69 39.54
CA SER A 44 -15.50 20.29 40.20
C SER A 44 -15.51 20.72 41.67
N GLN A 45 -16.62 21.27 42.15
CA GLN A 45 -16.93 21.33 43.57
C GLN A 45 -18.37 20.87 43.85
N LYS A 46 -18.49 19.86 44.72
CA LYS A 46 -19.71 19.61 45.49
C LYS A 46 -19.90 20.77 46.47
N GLN A 47 -21.13 21.27 46.60
CA GLN A 47 -21.55 21.94 47.83
C GLN A 47 -22.38 20.97 48.68
N ALA A 48 -21.87 20.67 49.86
CA ALA A 48 -22.68 20.25 50.99
C ALA A 48 -23.02 21.51 51.80
N VAL A 49 -24.25 21.59 52.30
CA VAL A 49 -24.64 22.54 53.36
C VAL A 49 -25.33 21.73 54.45
N GLN A 50 -24.93 21.98 55.70
CA GLN A 50 -25.32 21.24 56.89
C GLN A 50 -25.40 22.23 58.07
N GLN A 51 -26.31 21.96 59.04
CA GLN A 51 -26.58 22.72 60.29
C GLN A 51 -27.23 24.12 60.08
N ASN A 52 -28.01 24.74 60.98
CA ASN A 52 -28.76 24.38 62.21
C ASN A 52 -29.74 25.57 62.50
N ASN A 53 -30.78 25.57 63.36
CA ASN A 53 -31.41 24.57 64.24
C ASN A 53 -32.93 24.90 64.42
N ASP A 54 -33.57 24.36 65.46
CA ASP A 54 -34.73 24.79 66.29
C ASP A 54 -35.37 26.18 65.99
N ASP A 55 -36.69 26.41 66.12
CA ASP A 55 -37.59 25.93 67.19
C ASP A 55 -39.10 25.99 66.78
N SER A 56 -39.94 25.22 67.49
CA SER A 56 -41.38 25.41 67.76
C SER A 56 -42.42 25.61 66.62
N GLY A 57 -43.28 24.59 66.45
CA GLY A 57 -44.74 24.81 66.56
C GLY A 57 -45.66 24.43 65.39
N SER A 58 -46.72 23.67 65.74
CA SER A 58 -48.01 23.47 65.02
C SER A 58 -48.12 22.38 63.93
N ASN A 59 -49.36 21.91 63.71
CA ASN A 59 -49.74 20.62 63.13
C ASN A 59 -50.11 20.67 61.63
N ALA A 60 -50.03 19.49 60.98
CA ALA A 60 -50.51 19.16 59.63
C ALA A 60 -49.74 19.86 58.48
N VAL A 61 -49.54 19.27 57.29
CA VAL A 61 -50.43 18.41 56.48
C VAL A 61 -49.66 17.28 55.77
N ILE A 62 -50.35 16.16 55.54
CA ILE A 62 -49.87 14.94 54.85
C ILE A 62 -49.53 15.21 53.37
N SER A 63 -48.34 14.79 52.90
CA SER A 63 -48.00 14.78 51.46
C SER A 63 -47.72 13.37 50.92
N ARG A 64 -48.59 12.90 50.02
CA ARG A 64 -48.64 11.52 49.49
C ARG A 64 -47.64 11.26 48.36
N ARG A 65 -46.34 11.49 48.57
CA ARG A 65 -45.30 11.36 47.50
C ARG A 65 -44.00 10.66 47.91
N LEU A 66 -44.05 9.72 48.86
CA LEU A 66 -42.90 8.89 49.27
C LEU A 66 -43.28 7.40 49.41
N ALA A 67 -43.75 6.77 48.33
CA ALA A 67 -43.98 5.32 48.27
C ALA A 67 -44.15 4.78 46.83
N LEU A 68 -43.17 4.97 45.94
CA LEU A 68 -43.04 4.10 44.76
C LEU A 68 -41.59 4.05 44.27
N THR A 69 -40.81 3.15 44.85
CA THR A 69 -39.39 2.97 44.52
C THR A 69 -39.00 1.50 44.65
N LEU A 70 -39.34 0.67 43.66
CA LEU A 70 -38.63 -0.58 43.38
C LEU A 70 -39.03 -1.15 41.99
N LEU A 71 -38.12 -1.94 41.41
CA LEU A 71 -38.19 -2.62 40.10
C LEU A 71 -38.18 -1.72 38.84
N ILE A 72 -36.97 -1.31 38.44
CA ILE A 72 -36.58 -1.26 37.02
C ILE A 72 -35.37 -2.20 36.87
N GLY A 73 -35.59 -3.37 36.29
CA GLY A 73 -34.53 -4.34 35.99
C GLY A 73 -33.84 -4.01 34.67
N THR A 74 -32.59 -3.58 34.73
CA THR A 74 -31.79 -3.26 33.54
C THR A 74 -31.14 -4.50 32.93
N ALA A 75 -31.85 -5.17 32.02
CA ALA A 75 -31.27 -6.20 31.17
C ALA A 75 -30.37 -5.56 30.10
N ALA A 76 -29.12 -5.26 30.45
CA ALA A 76 -28.10 -4.79 29.52
C ALA A 76 -27.63 -5.92 28.60
N VAL A 77 -28.38 -6.20 27.54
CA VAL A 77 -27.96 -7.11 26.47
C VAL A 77 -26.82 -6.44 25.69
N GLY A 78 -25.59 -6.67 26.14
CA GLY A 78 -24.38 -6.18 25.49
C GLY A 78 -24.11 -6.90 24.18
N SER A 79 -24.87 -6.58 23.12
CA SER A 79 -24.60 -7.05 21.76
C SER A 79 -23.28 -6.47 21.27
N LYS A 80 -22.23 -7.29 21.29
CA LYS A 80 -20.94 -6.99 20.65
C LYS A 80 -21.08 -7.13 19.13
N VAL A 81 -21.76 -6.18 18.50
CA VAL A 81 -21.88 -6.12 17.04
C VAL A 81 -20.49 -5.81 16.48
N SER A 82 -19.96 -6.69 15.63
CA SER A 82 -18.69 -6.45 14.94
C SER A 82 -18.92 -5.42 13.82
N PRO A 83 -18.30 -4.22 13.84
CA PRO A 83 -18.65 -3.10 12.94
C PRO A 83 -18.16 -3.26 11.47
N ALA A 84 -18.15 -4.48 10.95
CA ALA A 84 -17.67 -4.83 9.62
C ALA A 84 -18.80 -5.05 8.60
N ASP A 85 -20.04 -5.24 9.07
CA ASP A 85 -21.19 -5.68 8.25
C ASP A 85 -22.39 -4.74 8.46
N ALA A 86 -22.32 -3.56 7.84
CA ALA A 86 -23.28 -2.48 8.04
C ALA A 86 -24.56 -2.72 7.23
N ALA A 87 -25.60 -3.22 7.89
CA ALA A 87 -26.87 -3.58 7.27
C ALA A 87 -27.73 -2.37 6.88
N TYR A 88 -28.74 -2.58 6.04
CA TYR A 88 -29.74 -1.56 5.72
C TYR A 88 -30.44 -1.07 7.01
N GLY A 89 -30.32 0.23 7.29
CA GLY A 89 -30.78 0.86 8.52
C GLY A 89 -29.71 1.08 9.60
N GLU A 90 -28.45 0.70 9.36
CA GLU A 90 -27.35 1.07 10.26
C GLU A 90 -27.12 2.59 10.28
N ALA A 91 -26.87 3.13 11.48
CA ALA A 91 -26.58 4.55 11.67
C ALA A 91 -25.22 4.92 11.05
N ALA A 92 -25.13 6.12 10.46
CA ALA A 92 -23.87 6.62 9.93
C ALA A 92 -22.79 6.69 11.03
N ASN A 93 -21.55 6.33 10.69
CA ASN A 93 -20.40 6.25 11.61
C ASN A 93 -19.83 7.65 11.96
N VAL A 94 -20.69 8.54 12.46
CA VAL A 94 -20.38 9.93 12.81
C VAL A 94 -19.48 9.96 14.05
N PHE A 95 -18.32 10.64 13.95
CA PHE A 95 -17.23 10.59 14.95
C PHE A 95 -16.72 9.17 15.26
N GLY A 96 -16.92 8.23 14.33
CA GLY A 96 -16.37 6.88 14.40
C GLY A 96 -14.84 6.86 14.42
N LYS A 97 -14.27 5.80 14.98
CA LYS A 97 -12.83 5.56 14.93
C LYS A 97 -12.39 5.34 13.47
N PRO A 98 -11.35 6.04 12.97
CA PRO A 98 -10.79 5.78 11.64
C PRO A 98 -10.35 4.32 11.48
N LYS A 99 -10.60 3.73 10.30
CA LYS A 99 -10.15 2.38 9.97
C LYS A 99 -8.65 2.41 9.65
N THR A 100 -7.84 1.61 10.35
CA THR A 100 -6.37 1.60 10.19
C THR A 100 -5.84 0.44 9.35
N ASN A 101 -6.58 -0.67 9.24
CA ASN A 101 -6.13 -1.92 8.60
C ASN A 101 -6.83 -2.20 7.27
N THR A 102 -6.99 -1.17 6.43
CA THR A 102 -7.71 -1.27 5.14
C THR A 102 -6.79 -1.14 3.92
N GLU A 103 -5.48 -1.40 4.07
CA GLU A 103 -4.52 -1.37 2.96
C GLU A 103 -4.60 -2.62 2.06
N PHE A 104 -5.04 -3.75 2.60
CA PHE A 104 -5.15 -5.03 1.90
C PHE A 104 -6.51 -5.68 2.18
N ILE A 105 -6.99 -6.45 1.19
CA ILE A 105 -8.21 -7.26 1.25
C ILE A 105 -7.78 -8.73 1.21
N PRO A 106 -8.16 -9.56 2.20
CA PRO A 106 -7.88 -10.99 2.16
C PRO A 106 -8.79 -11.67 1.14
N TYR A 107 -8.19 -12.24 0.09
CA TYR A 107 -8.86 -13.01 -0.94
C TYR A 107 -8.63 -14.52 -0.70
N ASN A 108 -9.71 -15.29 -0.77
CA ASN A 108 -9.67 -16.76 -0.70
C ASN A 108 -10.13 -17.29 -2.07
N GLY A 109 -9.21 -17.89 -2.81
CA GLY A 109 -9.48 -18.56 -4.08
C GLY A 109 -9.53 -20.08 -3.92
N GLU A 110 -9.65 -20.80 -5.04
CA GLU A 110 -9.74 -22.26 -5.04
C GLU A 110 -8.39 -22.92 -4.67
N GLY A 111 -8.22 -23.20 -3.37
CA GLY A 111 -7.02 -23.83 -2.81
C GLY A 111 -5.89 -22.85 -2.48
N PHE A 112 -6.09 -21.54 -2.64
CA PHE A 112 -5.08 -20.52 -2.35
C PHE A 112 -5.65 -19.31 -1.62
N LYS A 113 -4.76 -18.57 -0.95
CA LYS A 113 -5.05 -17.30 -0.26
C LYS A 113 -4.05 -16.23 -0.69
N LEU A 114 -4.53 -15.00 -0.77
CA LEU A 114 -3.75 -13.84 -1.22
C LEU A 114 -4.25 -12.58 -0.50
N SER A 115 -3.35 -11.67 -0.12
CA SER A 115 -3.68 -10.33 0.36
C SER A 115 -3.56 -9.34 -0.78
N ILE A 116 -4.68 -8.92 -1.35
CA ILE A 116 -4.74 -8.02 -2.51
C ILE A 116 -4.72 -6.57 -2.03
N PRO A 117 -3.93 -5.65 -2.64
CA PRO A 117 -3.98 -4.23 -2.33
C PRO A 117 -5.39 -3.66 -2.49
N SER A 118 -5.92 -2.96 -1.48
CA SER A 118 -7.35 -2.56 -1.43
C SER A 118 -7.76 -1.48 -2.43
N LYS A 119 -6.79 -0.90 -3.15
CA LYS A 119 -6.98 0.09 -4.21
C LYS A 119 -7.01 -0.52 -5.61
N TRP A 120 -6.75 -1.81 -5.73
CA TRP A 120 -6.74 -2.51 -7.01
C TRP A 120 -8.12 -3.09 -7.31
N ASN A 121 -8.50 -3.03 -8.58
CA ASN A 121 -9.79 -3.48 -9.08
C ASN A 121 -9.67 -4.90 -9.67
N PRO A 122 -10.71 -5.74 -9.57
CA PRO A 122 -10.76 -7.00 -10.29
C PRO A 122 -10.82 -6.75 -11.80
N SER A 123 -9.90 -7.36 -12.54
CA SER A 123 -9.82 -7.25 -14.00
C SER A 123 -10.37 -8.50 -14.67
N LYS A 124 -10.94 -8.34 -15.86
CA LYS A 124 -11.48 -9.44 -16.67
C LYS A 124 -10.51 -9.91 -17.77
N GLU A 125 -9.36 -9.27 -17.90
CA GLU A 125 -8.33 -9.65 -18.86
C GLU A 125 -7.76 -11.03 -18.52
N VAL A 126 -7.60 -11.89 -19.53
CA VAL A 126 -6.98 -13.21 -19.41
C VAL A 126 -5.73 -13.22 -20.27
N GLU A 127 -4.57 -13.03 -19.63
CA GLU A 127 -3.26 -13.04 -20.28
C GLU A 127 -2.67 -14.45 -20.36
N TYR A 128 -2.99 -15.31 -19.38
CA TYR A 128 -2.28 -16.58 -19.16
C TYR A 128 -3.21 -17.81 -19.17
N PRO A 129 -2.73 -18.97 -19.66
CA PRO A 129 -3.45 -20.22 -19.54
C PRO A 129 -3.62 -20.61 -18.07
N GLY A 130 -4.82 -21.02 -17.69
CA GLY A 130 -5.15 -21.37 -16.29
C GLY A 130 -5.24 -20.17 -15.34
N GLN A 131 -5.28 -18.93 -15.83
CA GLN A 131 -5.49 -17.75 -15.00
C GLN A 131 -6.87 -17.79 -14.33
N VAL A 132 -6.91 -17.73 -13.00
CA VAL A 132 -8.14 -17.76 -12.18
C VAL A 132 -8.43 -16.41 -11.53
N LEU A 133 -7.43 -15.53 -11.44
CA LEU A 133 -7.52 -14.23 -10.76
C LEU A 133 -6.67 -13.21 -11.50
N ARG A 134 -7.17 -11.98 -11.64
CA ARG A 134 -6.39 -10.79 -11.97
C ARG A 134 -6.95 -9.57 -11.25
N TYR A 135 -6.07 -8.80 -10.62
CA TYR A 135 -6.37 -7.49 -10.03
C TYR A 135 -5.32 -6.49 -10.50
N GLU A 136 -5.73 -5.27 -10.83
CA GLU A 136 -4.86 -4.22 -11.37
C GLU A 136 -5.08 -2.89 -10.65
N ASP A 137 -4.06 -2.02 -10.60
CA ASP A 137 -4.20 -0.70 -9.99
C ASP A 137 -5.20 0.16 -10.75
N ASN A 138 -6.06 0.86 -10.01
CA ASN A 138 -7.09 1.74 -10.57
C ASN A 138 -6.52 2.87 -11.46
N PHE A 139 -5.23 3.16 -11.36
CA PHE A 139 -4.53 4.15 -12.17
C PHE A 139 -3.64 3.58 -13.27
N ASP A 140 -3.32 2.28 -13.25
CA ASP A 140 -2.23 1.73 -14.06
C ASP A 140 -2.33 0.21 -14.24
N SER A 141 -2.71 -0.24 -15.44
CA SER A 141 -2.86 -1.67 -15.72
C SER A 141 -1.52 -2.43 -15.77
N THR A 142 -0.39 -1.73 -15.88
CA THR A 142 0.95 -2.35 -15.74
C THR A 142 1.17 -2.92 -14.34
N THR A 143 0.51 -2.35 -13.34
CA THR A 143 0.67 -2.67 -11.92
C THR A 143 -0.46 -3.60 -11.50
N ASN A 144 -0.17 -4.90 -11.46
CA ASN A 144 -1.20 -5.92 -11.31
C ASN A 144 -0.70 -7.16 -10.56
N VAL A 145 -1.64 -8.00 -10.12
CA VAL A 145 -1.40 -9.36 -9.62
C VAL A 145 -2.34 -10.34 -10.32
N ALA A 146 -1.76 -11.42 -10.82
CA ALA A 146 -2.48 -12.53 -11.44
C ALA A 146 -2.14 -13.85 -10.73
N VAL A 147 -3.13 -14.73 -10.61
CA VAL A 147 -2.90 -16.12 -10.13
C VAL A 147 -3.31 -17.07 -11.23
N MET A 148 -2.41 -18.00 -11.54
CA MET A 148 -2.60 -19.10 -12.48
C MET A 148 -2.59 -20.42 -11.72
N VAL A 149 -3.51 -21.31 -12.09
CA VAL A 149 -3.60 -22.68 -11.57
C VAL A 149 -3.67 -23.63 -12.77
N THR A 150 -2.59 -24.38 -13.01
CA THR A 150 -2.48 -25.31 -14.13
C THR A 150 -2.26 -26.75 -13.62
N PRO A 151 -2.76 -27.79 -14.31
CA PRO A 151 -2.45 -29.17 -13.95
C PRO A 151 -0.96 -29.47 -14.18
N THR A 152 -0.36 -30.32 -13.35
CA THR A 152 1.04 -30.75 -13.48
C THR A 152 1.26 -32.17 -12.98
N ASP A 153 2.11 -32.93 -13.67
CA ASP A 153 2.52 -34.28 -13.27
C ASP A 153 3.57 -34.29 -12.14
N LYS A 154 4.05 -33.11 -11.73
CA LYS A 154 5.04 -32.95 -10.66
C LYS A 154 4.39 -33.07 -9.28
N LYS A 155 5.13 -33.59 -8.30
CA LYS A 155 4.67 -33.71 -6.91
C LYS A 155 5.12 -32.52 -6.05
N SER A 156 6.28 -31.96 -6.37
CA SER A 156 6.89 -30.82 -5.69
C SER A 156 7.36 -29.78 -6.71
N ILE A 157 7.44 -28.52 -6.29
CA ILE A 157 8.06 -27.46 -7.11
C ILE A 157 9.55 -27.75 -7.38
N THR A 158 10.21 -28.51 -6.49
CA THR A 158 11.61 -28.96 -6.66
C THR A 158 11.82 -29.84 -7.89
N ASP A 159 10.76 -30.51 -8.36
CA ASP A 159 10.83 -31.43 -9.51
C ASP A 159 10.98 -30.69 -10.86
N PHE A 160 10.96 -29.35 -10.84
CA PHE A 160 11.22 -28.47 -11.98
C PHE A 160 12.71 -28.06 -12.11
N GLY A 161 13.57 -28.44 -11.18
CA GLY A 161 14.96 -27.97 -11.11
C GLY A 161 15.09 -26.68 -10.31
N SER A 162 16.14 -25.90 -10.50
CA SER A 162 16.35 -24.63 -9.78
C SER A 162 15.30 -23.55 -10.16
N PRO A 163 15.13 -22.47 -9.37
CA PRO A 163 14.18 -21.40 -9.69
C PRO A 163 14.39 -20.79 -11.08
N GLU A 164 15.64 -20.63 -11.52
CA GLU A 164 16.00 -20.08 -12.83
C GLU A 164 15.58 -21.03 -13.97
N ASN A 165 15.81 -22.35 -13.77
CA ASN A 165 15.34 -23.37 -14.70
C ASN A 165 13.80 -23.45 -14.75
N PHE A 166 13.12 -23.23 -13.61
CA PHE A 166 11.68 -23.10 -13.55
C PHE A 166 11.20 -21.86 -14.33
N LEU A 167 11.87 -20.71 -14.20
CA LEU A 167 11.56 -19.50 -14.98
C LEU A 167 11.64 -19.77 -16.49
N SER A 168 12.64 -20.51 -16.96
CA SER A 168 12.72 -20.94 -18.38
C SER A 168 11.62 -21.91 -18.83
N LYS A 169 10.78 -22.43 -17.92
CA LYS A 169 9.55 -23.19 -18.24
C LYS A 169 8.28 -22.34 -18.21
N VAL A 170 8.32 -21.20 -17.53
CA VAL A 170 7.19 -20.27 -17.37
C VAL A 170 7.52 -18.87 -17.92
N ASP A 171 8.44 -18.80 -18.89
CA ASP A 171 8.93 -17.57 -19.51
C ASP A 171 7.82 -16.75 -20.17
N TYR A 172 6.76 -17.42 -20.65
CA TYR A 172 5.53 -16.81 -21.16
C TYR A 172 4.88 -15.81 -20.18
N LEU A 173 5.15 -15.90 -18.88
CA LEU A 173 4.70 -14.94 -17.86
C LEU A 173 5.36 -13.57 -17.99
N LEU A 174 6.56 -13.50 -18.58
CA LEU A 174 7.30 -12.26 -18.83
C LEU A 174 6.78 -11.52 -20.08
N GLY A 175 5.91 -12.16 -20.87
CA GLY A 175 5.44 -11.69 -22.17
C GLY A 175 6.16 -12.38 -23.33
N LYS A 176 5.79 -12.02 -24.56
CA LYS A 176 6.48 -12.50 -25.78
C LYS A 176 6.89 -11.31 -26.64
N GLN A 177 8.12 -11.32 -27.12
CA GLN A 177 8.57 -10.40 -28.15
C GLN A 177 7.82 -10.71 -29.46
N ALA A 178 6.85 -9.88 -29.81
CA ALA A 178 6.09 -10.00 -31.05
C ALA A 178 6.86 -9.44 -32.27
N TYR A 179 7.87 -8.60 -32.04
CA TYR A 179 8.73 -8.04 -33.07
C TYR A 179 9.84 -9.02 -33.49
N SER A 180 9.85 -9.41 -34.76
CA SER A 180 10.82 -10.33 -35.36
C SER A 180 11.73 -9.66 -36.40
N GLY A 181 11.79 -8.33 -36.41
CA GLY A 181 12.68 -7.57 -37.29
C GLY A 181 14.13 -7.58 -36.80
N LEU A 182 15.05 -7.24 -37.70
CA LEU A 182 16.47 -7.11 -37.38
C LEU A 182 16.74 -5.72 -36.80
N THR A 183 17.39 -5.63 -35.63
CA THR A 183 17.76 -4.35 -34.99
C THR A 183 19.05 -4.50 -34.18
N ASP A 184 19.99 -3.57 -34.39
CA ASP A 184 21.23 -3.43 -33.61
C ASP A 184 21.34 -2.04 -32.96
N ALA A 185 20.26 -1.26 -32.97
CA ALA A 185 20.24 0.13 -32.49
C ALA A 185 19.73 0.28 -31.04
N GLU A 186 19.31 -0.82 -30.41
CA GLU A 186 18.72 -0.80 -29.07
C GLU A 186 19.80 -0.72 -27.99
N GLY A 187 19.96 0.47 -27.41
CA GLY A 187 21.05 0.76 -26.47
C GLY A 187 21.04 -0.12 -25.22
N GLY A 188 22.00 -1.04 -25.12
CA GLY A 188 22.16 -1.93 -23.97
C GLY A 188 21.34 -3.23 -24.04
N PHE A 189 20.93 -3.64 -25.25
CA PHE A 189 20.32 -4.93 -25.56
C PHE A 189 21.22 -5.75 -26.51
N ASP A 190 20.95 -7.05 -26.61
CA ASP A 190 21.59 -7.92 -27.59
C ASP A 190 21.01 -7.70 -29.00
N SER A 191 21.75 -8.07 -30.04
CA SER A 191 21.30 -8.00 -31.44
C SER A 191 19.94 -8.68 -31.64
N ASN A 192 18.99 -7.93 -32.19
CA ASN A 192 17.58 -8.30 -32.46
C ASN A 192 16.70 -8.52 -31.21
N ALA A 193 17.18 -8.19 -30.01
CA ALA A 193 16.39 -8.23 -28.79
C ALA A 193 15.83 -6.84 -28.46
N VAL A 194 14.49 -6.71 -28.45
CA VAL A 194 13.80 -5.48 -27.98
C VAL A 194 13.23 -5.62 -26.56
N ALA A 195 13.42 -6.78 -25.93
CA ALA A 195 13.09 -7.05 -24.54
C ALA A 195 14.16 -7.93 -23.89
N THR A 196 14.50 -7.65 -22.64
CA THR A 196 15.43 -8.45 -21.82
C THR A 196 14.88 -8.67 -20.43
N ALA A 197 15.24 -9.79 -19.80
CA ALA A 197 14.80 -10.19 -18.47
C ALA A 197 16.00 -10.50 -17.59
N ASN A 198 16.16 -9.76 -16.49
CA ASN A 198 17.25 -9.92 -15.54
C ASN A 198 16.68 -10.42 -14.20
N ILE A 199 17.13 -11.59 -13.73
CA ILE A 199 16.79 -12.09 -12.39
C ILE A 199 17.57 -11.27 -11.36
N LEU A 200 16.85 -10.68 -10.39
CA LEU A 200 17.43 -9.86 -9.32
C LEU A 200 17.61 -10.66 -8.03
N GLU A 201 16.63 -11.50 -7.68
CA GLU A 201 16.61 -12.30 -6.46
C GLU A 201 15.92 -13.64 -6.73
N THR A 202 16.44 -14.71 -6.15
CA THR A 202 15.75 -16.01 -6.08
C THR A 202 15.79 -16.51 -4.64
N SER A 203 14.67 -17.02 -4.16
CA SER A 203 14.60 -17.66 -2.84
C SER A 203 13.64 -18.84 -2.83
N THR A 204 13.87 -19.75 -1.89
CA THR A 204 13.15 -21.02 -1.79
C THR A 204 12.52 -21.18 -0.39
N PRO A 205 11.54 -20.33 -0.01
CA PRO A 205 10.92 -20.40 1.30
C PRO A 205 10.01 -21.64 1.45
N VAL A 206 9.96 -22.19 2.65
CA VAL A 206 9.01 -23.26 3.03
C VAL A 206 7.89 -22.66 3.86
N ILE A 207 6.67 -22.68 3.34
CA ILE A 207 5.48 -22.07 3.96
C ILE A 207 4.43 -23.15 4.14
N GLY A 208 3.93 -23.34 5.36
CA GLY A 208 2.92 -24.36 5.66
C GLY A 208 3.36 -25.80 5.35
N GLY A 209 4.67 -26.08 5.36
CA GLY A 209 5.25 -27.38 4.99
C GLY A 209 5.34 -27.63 3.47
N LYS A 210 4.93 -26.69 2.62
CA LYS A 210 5.13 -26.76 1.16
C LYS A 210 6.33 -25.90 0.77
N GLN A 211 7.11 -26.38 -0.20
CA GLN A 211 8.20 -25.63 -0.81
C GLN A 211 7.63 -24.62 -1.81
N TYR A 212 8.10 -23.38 -1.73
CA TYR A 212 7.82 -22.33 -2.72
C TYR A 212 9.10 -21.93 -3.43
N TYR A 213 8.95 -21.48 -4.67
CA TYR A 213 9.94 -20.69 -5.39
C TYR A 213 9.47 -19.25 -5.45
N PHE A 214 10.33 -18.31 -5.06
CA PHE A 214 10.14 -16.89 -5.22
C PHE A 214 11.23 -16.37 -6.14
N LEU A 215 10.84 -15.60 -7.16
CA LEU A 215 11.75 -14.93 -8.07
C LEU A 215 11.38 -13.45 -8.18
N SER A 216 12.37 -12.58 -8.12
CA SER A 216 12.28 -11.19 -8.54
C SER A 216 12.98 -11.04 -9.90
N VAL A 217 12.25 -10.58 -10.91
CA VAL A 217 12.73 -10.41 -12.28
C VAL A 217 12.46 -8.98 -12.73
N LEU A 218 13.49 -8.27 -13.19
CA LEU A 218 13.34 -6.98 -13.86
C LEU A 218 13.35 -7.20 -15.37
N THR A 219 12.21 -6.97 -16.01
CA THR A 219 12.10 -6.96 -17.47
C THR A 219 12.23 -5.54 -18.00
N ARG A 220 13.08 -5.31 -18.99
CA ARG A 220 13.25 -4.02 -19.68
C ARG A 220 12.95 -4.17 -21.16
N THR A 221 12.36 -3.16 -21.76
CA THR A 221 12.04 -3.07 -23.20
C THR A 221 12.79 -1.91 -23.84
N ALA A 222 13.01 -1.99 -25.15
CA ALA A 222 13.80 -1.02 -25.92
C ALA A 222 13.25 0.41 -25.87
N ASP A 223 11.93 0.56 -25.82
CA ASP A 223 11.22 1.84 -25.63
C ASP A 223 11.39 2.44 -24.23
N GLY A 224 11.93 1.69 -23.28
CA GLY A 224 12.12 2.11 -21.89
C GLY A 224 10.83 2.27 -21.10
N ASP A 225 9.73 1.61 -21.49
CA ASP A 225 8.42 1.75 -20.84
C ASP A 225 8.51 1.56 -19.31
N GLU A 226 8.01 2.55 -18.59
CA GLU A 226 8.09 2.71 -17.13
C GLU A 226 9.48 2.57 -16.47
N GLY A 227 10.57 2.56 -17.24
CA GLY A 227 11.93 2.22 -16.76
C GLY A 227 12.19 0.71 -16.64
N GLY A 228 11.30 -0.12 -17.18
CA GLY A 228 11.22 -1.55 -16.93
C GLY A 228 10.13 -1.91 -15.93
N LYS A 229 9.85 -3.21 -15.80
CA LYS A 229 8.79 -3.77 -14.95
C LYS A 229 9.39 -4.81 -14.01
N HIS A 230 9.20 -4.59 -12.71
CA HIS A 230 9.54 -5.56 -11.67
C HIS A 230 8.43 -6.59 -11.61
N GLN A 231 8.78 -7.86 -11.78
CA GLN A 231 7.87 -8.99 -11.74
C GLN A 231 8.30 -9.92 -10.60
N LEU A 232 7.44 -10.07 -9.59
CA LEU A 232 7.60 -11.03 -8.51
C LEU A 232 6.77 -12.27 -8.82
N ILE A 233 7.42 -13.43 -8.87
CA ILE A 233 6.79 -14.71 -9.20
C ILE A 233 6.93 -15.64 -8.00
N THR A 234 5.81 -15.93 -7.34
CA THR A 234 5.72 -16.91 -6.24
C THR A 234 5.01 -18.17 -6.75
N ALA A 235 5.69 -19.31 -6.77
CA ALA A 235 5.17 -20.56 -7.31
C ALA A 235 5.29 -21.75 -6.34
N THR A 236 4.32 -22.66 -6.37
CA THR A 236 4.35 -23.94 -5.63
C THR A 236 3.51 -25.01 -6.33
N VAL A 237 3.65 -26.27 -5.91
CA VAL A 237 2.85 -27.39 -6.40
C VAL A 237 2.02 -27.97 -5.26
N ASN A 238 0.74 -28.22 -5.50
CA ASN A 238 -0.15 -28.88 -4.55
C ASN A 238 -1.19 -29.74 -5.29
N ASN A 239 -1.43 -30.97 -4.82
CA ASN A 239 -2.46 -31.87 -5.35
C ASN A 239 -2.46 -32.03 -6.89
N GLY A 240 -1.28 -32.14 -7.52
CA GLY A 240 -1.14 -32.26 -8.98
C GLY A 240 -1.48 -30.98 -9.77
N LYS A 241 -1.48 -29.83 -9.09
CA LYS A 241 -1.65 -28.51 -9.71
C LYS A 241 -0.47 -27.60 -9.36
N LEU A 242 0.02 -26.89 -10.36
CA LEU A 242 1.00 -25.82 -10.26
C LEU A 242 0.24 -24.52 -10.00
N TYR A 243 0.54 -23.89 -8.87
CA TYR A 243 -0.01 -22.62 -8.43
C TYR A 243 1.07 -21.55 -8.60
N ILE A 244 0.78 -20.52 -9.41
CA ILE A 244 1.69 -19.41 -9.65
C ILE A 244 0.96 -18.11 -9.35
N CYS A 245 1.50 -17.29 -8.46
CA CYS A 245 1.13 -15.90 -8.28
C CYS A 245 2.21 -15.02 -8.93
N LYS A 246 1.83 -14.20 -9.90
CA LYS A 246 2.69 -13.14 -10.43
C LYS A 246 2.14 -11.79 -9.99
N ALA A 247 2.95 -10.98 -9.31
CA ALA A 247 2.65 -9.58 -9.02
C ALA A 247 3.70 -8.68 -9.67
N GLN A 248 3.29 -7.60 -10.32
CA GLN A 248 4.19 -6.72 -11.06
C GLN A 248 3.86 -5.24 -10.91
N ALA A 249 4.85 -4.38 -11.16
CA ALA A 249 4.69 -2.94 -11.38
C ALA A 249 5.82 -2.38 -12.23
N GLY A 250 5.57 -1.31 -12.98
CA GLY A 250 6.64 -0.52 -13.62
C GLY A 250 7.56 0.14 -12.58
N ASP A 251 8.84 0.30 -12.91
CA ASP A 251 9.85 0.86 -12.00
C ASP A 251 9.47 2.29 -11.53
N LYS A 252 8.94 3.10 -12.47
CA LYS A 252 8.31 4.41 -12.22
C LYS A 252 7.27 4.43 -11.09
N ARG A 253 6.55 3.32 -10.86
CA ARG A 253 5.58 3.11 -9.77
C ARG A 253 6.22 2.43 -8.57
N TRP A 254 7.13 1.49 -8.80
CA TRP A 254 7.84 0.69 -7.81
C TRP A 254 8.41 1.54 -6.68
N PHE A 255 9.30 2.48 -6.99
CA PHE A 255 9.91 3.38 -5.99
C PHE A 255 8.95 4.43 -5.41
N LYS A 256 7.75 4.59 -5.97
CA LYS A 256 6.70 5.51 -5.48
C LYS A 256 5.70 4.85 -4.53
N GLY A 257 6.04 3.66 -4.01
CA GLY A 257 5.26 2.94 -3.01
C GLY A 257 4.57 1.68 -3.53
N ALA A 258 4.47 1.48 -4.85
CA ALA A 258 3.89 0.25 -5.40
C ALA A 258 4.67 -1.00 -4.95
N ARG A 259 6.00 -0.87 -4.75
CA ARG A 259 6.88 -1.90 -4.18
C ARG A 259 6.26 -2.58 -2.94
N LYS A 260 5.82 -1.80 -1.94
CA LYS A 260 5.21 -2.32 -0.71
C LYS A 260 4.02 -3.24 -1.03
N PHE A 261 3.16 -2.82 -1.94
CA PHE A 261 1.94 -3.54 -2.30
C PHE A 261 2.23 -4.81 -3.10
N VAL A 262 3.15 -4.75 -4.08
CA VAL A 262 3.55 -5.88 -4.92
C VAL A 262 4.30 -6.94 -4.10
N GLU A 263 5.30 -6.54 -3.30
CA GLU A 263 6.02 -7.44 -2.38
C GLU A 263 5.07 -8.07 -1.35
N SER A 264 4.17 -7.28 -0.74
CA SER A 264 3.23 -7.83 0.24
C SER A 264 2.23 -8.81 -0.39
N ALA A 265 1.75 -8.53 -1.60
CA ALA A 265 0.88 -9.45 -2.33
C ALA A 265 1.62 -10.77 -2.63
N ALA A 266 2.80 -10.71 -3.26
CA ALA A 266 3.59 -11.88 -3.62
C ALA A 266 4.00 -12.74 -2.40
N ASN A 267 4.35 -12.11 -1.28
CA ASN A 267 4.73 -12.79 -0.03
C ASN A 267 3.53 -13.32 0.77
N SER A 268 2.33 -12.75 0.60
CA SER A 268 1.11 -13.25 1.24
C SER A 268 0.52 -14.51 0.59
N PHE A 269 1.01 -14.85 -0.61
CA PHE A 269 0.49 -15.98 -1.38
C PHE A 269 0.76 -17.31 -0.67
N SER A 270 -0.30 -18.03 -0.37
CA SER A 270 -0.24 -19.35 0.29
C SER A 270 -1.27 -20.31 -0.30
N VAL A 271 -0.96 -21.60 -0.25
CA VAL A 271 -1.72 -22.69 -0.88
C VAL A 271 -1.95 -23.76 0.18
N ALA A 272 -3.20 -24.23 0.31
CA ALA A 272 -3.61 -25.23 1.29
C ALA A 272 -3.74 -26.62 0.62
#